data_AF-A0A139KB35-F1
#
_entry.id   AF-A0A139KB35-F1
#
_cell.length_a   1.000
_cell.length_b   1.000
_cell.length_c   1.000
_cell.angle_alpha   90.00
_cell.angle_beta   90.00
_cell.angle_gamma   90.00
#
_symmetry.space_group_name_H-M   'P 1'
#
loop_
_entity.id
_entity.type
_entity.pdbx_description
1 polymer ?
#
loop_
_entity_poly.entity_id
_entity_poly.type
_entity_poly.pdbx_seq_one_letter_code
_entity_poly.pdbx_strand_id
1 'polypeptide(L)'
;MFPYDYGSEAPETLGTVYVVDDDDAVRDSLKWLLEASDYRVELYDSGESFIAKYDPKAIAVLVLDVRMPGMSGLEVQEHLLARKAELPIIFITGHGDVSMAVNALKRGAVDFIEKPFEQAALKQLVERMLREARERHMEKERRSLNEALLAKLTPREQQVLERIIHGRLNKQIADDLGISIKTVEAHRASIMDKTNSGTVADLMRVVMGTKLLH
;
A
#
# COMPACT_ATOMS: atom_id res chain seq x y z
N MET A 1 33.45 34.05 -2.34
CA MET A 1 32.98 33.31 -1.15
C MET A 1 31.52 32.99 -1.41
N PHE A 2 31.26 31.79 -1.94
CA PHE A 2 29.90 31.33 -2.27
C PHE A 2 29.39 30.51 -1.09
N PRO A 3 28.23 30.84 -0.49
CA PRO A 3 27.60 29.96 0.47
C PRO A 3 26.92 28.81 -0.30
N TYR A 4 27.36 27.58 -0.04
CA TYR A 4 26.63 26.39 -0.45
C TYR A 4 25.41 26.24 0.47
N ASP A 5 24.24 26.32 -0.13
CA ASP A 5 22.95 25.99 0.45
C ASP A 5 22.86 24.46 0.60
N TYR A 6 22.98 23.95 1.82
CA TYR A 6 22.69 22.55 2.14
C TYR A 6 21.18 22.41 2.26
N GLY A 7 20.51 22.31 1.11
CA GLY A 7 19.15 21.77 1.04
C GLY A 7 19.17 20.37 1.66
N SER A 8 18.42 20.21 2.75
CA SER A 8 18.22 18.96 3.46
C SER A 8 17.35 18.02 2.62
N GLU A 9 17.91 17.44 1.57
CA GLU A 9 17.38 16.22 0.97
C GLU A 9 17.96 15.05 1.77
N ALA A 10 17.16 14.49 2.67
CA ALA A 10 17.46 13.17 3.20
C ALA A 10 17.69 12.24 2.00
N PRO A 11 18.73 11.38 2.03
CA PRO A 11 19.03 10.50 0.90
C PRO A 11 17.77 9.76 0.45
N GLU A 12 17.55 9.64 -0.86
CA GLU A 12 16.41 8.90 -1.41
C GLU A 12 16.52 7.42 -1.01
N THR A 13 15.95 7.09 0.14
CA THR A 13 15.99 5.71 0.65
C THR A 13 15.08 4.80 -0.18
N LEU A 14 15.48 3.53 -0.31
CA LEU A 14 14.70 2.51 -1.01
C LEU A 14 13.40 2.12 -0.29
N GLY A 15 13.18 2.63 0.92
CA GLY A 15 11.98 2.40 1.73
C GLY A 15 12.30 2.39 3.23
N THR A 16 11.26 2.29 4.05
CA THR A 16 11.41 2.17 5.50
C THR A 16 11.30 0.71 5.93
N VAL A 17 12.20 0.26 6.80
CA VAL A 17 12.14 -1.07 7.42
C VAL A 17 12.04 -0.88 8.93
N TYR A 18 10.93 -1.35 9.49
CA TYR A 18 10.76 -1.46 10.93
C TYR A 18 11.40 -2.75 11.40
N VAL A 19 12.24 -2.68 12.44
CA VAL A 19 12.82 -3.86 13.07
C VAL A 19 12.39 -3.88 14.53
N VAL A 20 11.77 -4.97 14.94
CA VAL A 20 11.30 -5.18 16.30
C VAL A 20 11.88 -6.50 16.79
N ASP A 21 12.79 -6.43 17.76
CA ASP A 21 13.50 -7.57 18.35
C ASP A 21 13.96 -7.13 19.74
N ASP A 22 13.89 -7.97 20.76
CA ASP A 22 14.32 -7.60 22.12
C ASP A 22 15.85 -7.64 22.29
N ASP A 23 16.57 -8.32 21.38
CA ASP A 23 18.03 -8.42 21.39
C ASP A 23 18.69 -7.22 20.69
N ASP A 24 19.37 -6.38 21.48
CA ASP A 24 20.12 -5.21 21.02
C ASP A 24 21.13 -5.55 19.90
N ALA A 25 21.84 -6.68 20.02
CA ALA A 25 22.85 -7.08 19.05
C ALA A 25 22.23 -7.48 17.71
N VAL A 26 21.05 -8.10 17.73
CA VAL A 26 20.30 -8.43 16.53
C VAL A 26 19.78 -7.15 15.85
N ARG A 27 19.21 -6.22 16.63
CA ARG A 27 18.75 -4.92 16.08
C ARG A 27 19.88 -4.14 15.42
N ASP A 28 21.04 -4.04 16.07
CA ASP A 28 22.20 -3.34 15.53
C ASP A 28 22.75 -4.02 14.27
N SER A 29 22.79 -5.36 14.24
CA SER A 29 23.21 -6.12 13.06
C SER A 29 22.27 -5.91 11.86
N LEU A 30 20.95 -5.97 12.11
CA LEU A 30 19.94 -5.74 11.08
C LEU A 30 19.97 -4.30 10.57
N LYS A 31 20.13 -3.33 11.47
CA LYS A 31 20.28 -1.92 11.09
C LYS A 31 21.46 -1.73 10.15
N TRP A 32 22.63 -2.23 10.52
CA TRP A 32 23.83 -2.07 9.71
C TRP A 32 23.68 -2.69 8.32
N LEU A 33 23.11 -3.90 8.24
CA LEU A 33 22.87 -4.60 6.97
C LEU A 33 21.91 -3.83 6.04
N LEU A 34 20.81 -3.32 6.60
CA LEU A 34 19.75 -2.67 5.84
C LEU A 34 20.12 -1.23 5.46
N GLU A 35 20.78 -0.48 6.35
CA GLU A 35 21.30 0.86 6.04
C GLU A 35 22.41 0.79 4.98
N ALA A 36 23.26 -0.24 5.00
CA ALA A 36 24.24 -0.50 3.92
C ALA A 36 23.58 -0.83 2.56
N SER A 37 22.26 -1.03 2.55
CA SER A 37 21.45 -1.23 1.34
C SER A 37 20.50 -0.05 1.07
N ASP A 38 20.80 1.14 1.60
CA ASP A 38 20.07 2.40 1.38
C ASP A 38 18.61 2.38 1.90
N TYR A 39 18.29 1.53 2.88
CA TYR A 39 17.01 1.56 3.58
C TYR A 39 17.05 2.48 4.79
N ARG A 40 15.94 3.16 5.08
CA ARG A 40 15.72 3.81 6.38
C ARG A 40 15.30 2.74 7.39
N VAL A 41 16.07 2.57 8.45
CA VAL A 41 15.75 1.57 9.49
C VAL A 41 15.25 2.26 10.76
N GLU A 42 14.12 1.80 11.27
CA GLU A 42 13.60 2.23 12.57
C GLU A 42 13.52 1.04 13.52
N LEU A 43 14.22 1.16 14.65
CA LEU A 43 14.39 0.09 15.63
C LEU A 43 13.43 0.23 16.80
N TYR A 44 12.92 -0.90 17.26
CA TYR A 44 12.04 -1.02 18.41
C TYR A 44 12.47 -2.23 19.24
N ASP A 45 12.52 -2.04 20.55
CA ASP A 45 12.91 -3.05 21.54
C ASP A 45 11.76 -3.96 21.99
N SER A 46 10.54 -3.65 21.60
CA SER A 46 9.32 -4.32 22.07
C SER A 46 8.16 -4.12 21.09
N GLY A 47 7.24 -5.07 21.09
CA GLY A 47 6.02 -4.98 20.28
C GLY A 47 5.17 -3.76 20.65
N GLU A 48 5.11 -3.43 21.94
CA GLU A 48 4.38 -2.29 22.47
C GLU A 48 4.93 -0.96 21.97
N SER A 49 6.26 -0.79 21.97
CA SER A 49 6.90 0.46 21.52
C SER A 49 6.68 0.68 20.02
N PHE A 50 6.66 -0.40 19.24
CA PHE A 50 6.31 -0.37 17.82
C PHE A 50 4.84 0.00 17.59
N ILE A 51 3.90 -0.71 18.21
CA ILE A 51 2.45 -0.49 18.03
C ILE A 51 2.02 0.93 18.42
N ALA A 52 2.70 1.55 19.38
CA ALA A 52 2.45 2.92 19.81
C ALA A 52 2.88 3.99 18.79
N LYS A 53 3.91 3.70 17.98
CA LYS A 53 4.52 4.66 17.04
C LYS A 53 4.21 4.35 15.57
N TYR A 54 3.68 3.17 15.27
CA TYR A 54 3.34 2.74 13.92
C TYR A 54 2.40 3.73 13.21
N ASP A 55 2.82 4.21 12.03
CA ASP A 55 2.00 5.02 11.13
C ASP A 55 1.41 4.14 10.01
N PRO A 56 0.07 3.98 9.94
CA PRO A 56 -0.61 3.23 8.88
C PRO A 56 -0.39 3.78 7.45
N LYS A 57 0.08 5.02 7.31
CA LYS A 57 0.38 5.64 6.00
C LYS A 57 1.80 5.39 5.53
N ALA A 58 2.69 4.89 6.40
CA ALA A 58 4.07 4.63 6.02
C ALA A 58 4.15 3.44 5.07
N ILE A 59 4.84 3.63 3.94
CA ILE A 59 5.21 2.52 3.05
C ILE A 59 6.46 1.87 3.63
N ALA A 60 6.26 0.79 4.36
CA ALA A 60 7.31 0.11 5.09
C ALA A 60 7.16 -1.41 5.04
N VAL A 61 8.18 -2.10 5.54
CA VAL A 61 8.16 -3.54 5.84
C VAL A 61 8.54 -3.73 7.29
N LEU A 62 7.86 -4.64 7.97
CA LEU A 62 8.14 -5.00 9.36
C LEU A 62 8.94 -6.30 9.41
N VAL A 63 10.11 -6.24 10.04
CA VAL A 63 10.92 -7.37 10.44
C VAL A 63 10.73 -7.57 11.94
N LEU A 64 10.23 -8.74 12.34
CA LEU A 64 9.67 -8.93 13.68
C LEU A 64 10.17 -10.24 14.30
N ASP A 65 10.80 -10.16 15.48
CA ASP A 65 11.04 -11.36 16.27
C ASP A 65 9.70 -11.93 16.75
N VAL A 66 9.60 -13.25 16.70
CA VAL A 66 8.43 -13.95 17.19
C VAL A 66 8.39 -13.97 18.72
N ARG A 67 9.54 -14.16 19.37
CA ARG A 67 9.62 -14.34 20.82
C ARG A 67 10.28 -13.12 21.45
N MET A 68 9.46 -12.27 22.03
CA MET A 68 9.91 -11.10 22.79
C MET A 68 9.22 -11.09 24.16
N PRO A 69 9.88 -10.57 25.22
CA PRO A 69 9.22 -10.27 26.49
C PRO A 69 8.07 -9.27 26.31
N GLY A 70 6.98 -9.48 27.05
CA GLY A 70 5.77 -8.65 26.90
C GLY A 70 4.96 -9.12 25.69
N MET A 71 4.71 -8.22 24.74
CA MET A 71 3.97 -8.53 23.52
C MET A 71 4.81 -9.34 22.53
N SER A 72 4.40 -10.57 22.25
CA SER A 72 5.02 -11.42 21.24
C SER A 72 4.80 -10.90 19.82
N GLY A 73 5.64 -11.34 18.87
CA GLY A 73 5.47 -10.95 17.47
C GLY A 73 4.13 -11.40 16.87
N LEU A 74 3.57 -12.51 17.33
CA LEU A 74 2.24 -12.95 16.90
C LEU A 74 1.13 -12.03 17.42
N GLU A 75 1.24 -11.55 18.66
CA GLU A 75 0.31 -10.56 19.21
C GLU A 75 0.42 -9.21 18.48
N VAL A 76 1.62 -8.78 18.11
CA VAL A 76 1.84 -7.61 17.23
C VAL A 76 1.10 -7.80 15.90
N GLN A 77 1.22 -8.97 15.26
CA GLN A 77 0.49 -9.28 14.03
C GLN A 77 -1.03 -9.20 14.24
N GLU A 78 -1.56 -9.79 15.32
CA GLU A 78 -2.99 -9.73 15.64
C GLU A 78 -3.47 -8.28 15.84
N HIS A 79 -2.68 -7.45 16.51
CA HIS A 79 -2.96 -6.02 16.66
C HIS A 79 -2.98 -5.28 15.32
N LEU A 80 -2.03 -5.56 14.43
CA LEU A 80 -1.97 -4.96 13.08
C LEU A 80 -3.15 -5.40 12.21
N LEU A 81 -3.51 -6.68 12.25
CA LEU A 81 -4.67 -7.22 11.54
C LEU A 81 -5.98 -6.61 12.03
N ALA A 82 -6.15 -6.46 13.36
CA ALA A 82 -7.32 -5.80 13.95
C ALA A 82 -7.44 -4.33 13.50
N ARG A 83 -6.31 -3.66 13.25
CA ARG A 83 -6.24 -2.29 12.70
C ARG A 83 -6.39 -2.25 11.17
N LYS A 84 -6.54 -3.40 10.49
CA LYS A 84 -6.53 -3.53 9.03
C LYS A 84 -5.27 -2.92 8.40
N ALA A 85 -4.14 -3.05 9.07
CA ALA A 85 -2.85 -2.60 8.56
C ALA A 85 -2.49 -3.44 7.32
N GLU A 86 -2.00 -2.79 6.27
CA GLU A 86 -1.49 -3.42 5.04
C GLU A 86 0.04 -3.60 5.10
N LEU A 87 0.63 -3.45 6.30
CA LEU A 87 2.05 -3.56 6.55
C LEU A 87 2.51 -5.00 6.35
N PRO A 88 3.42 -5.28 5.41
CA PRO A 88 3.95 -6.62 5.25
C PRO A 88 4.87 -6.99 6.41
N ILE A 89 4.73 -8.21 6.90
CA ILE A 89 5.47 -8.73 8.06
C ILE A 89 6.36 -9.89 7.63
N ILE A 90 7.64 -9.79 7.97
CA ILE A 90 8.67 -10.81 7.88
C ILE A 90 8.99 -11.23 9.31
N PHE A 91 8.69 -12.48 9.65
CA PHE A 91 9.06 -13.00 10.96
C PHE A 91 10.51 -13.48 10.98
N ILE A 92 11.25 -13.13 12.02
CA ILE A 92 12.53 -13.74 12.34
C ILE A 92 12.32 -14.66 13.54
N THR A 93 12.77 -15.91 13.43
CA THR A 93 12.63 -16.91 14.51
C THR A 93 13.95 -17.61 14.80
N GLY A 94 14.21 -17.90 16.07
CA GLY A 94 15.18 -18.94 16.47
C GLY A 94 14.67 -20.35 16.16
N HIS A 95 15.56 -21.34 16.15
CA HIS A 95 15.34 -22.73 15.74
C HIS A 95 13.94 -23.31 16.01
N GLY A 96 13.31 -23.86 14.96
CA GLY A 96 12.53 -25.10 15.07
C GLY A 96 11.01 -25.06 15.27
N ASP A 97 10.30 -23.93 15.15
CA ASP A 97 8.83 -23.94 15.27
C ASP A 97 8.11 -23.71 13.92
N VAL A 98 8.14 -24.75 13.09
CA VAL A 98 7.44 -24.80 11.79
C VAL A 98 5.93 -24.58 11.97
N SER A 99 5.35 -25.03 13.09
CA SER A 99 3.91 -24.87 13.36
C SER A 99 3.55 -23.39 13.56
N MET A 100 4.42 -22.65 14.23
CA MET A 100 4.31 -21.21 14.43
C MET A 100 4.44 -20.44 13.11
N ALA A 101 5.42 -20.79 12.27
CA ALA A 101 5.59 -20.20 10.93
C ALA A 101 4.35 -20.44 10.04
N VAL A 102 3.79 -21.65 10.06
CA VAL A 102 2.56 -21.97 9.32
C VAL A 102 1.36 -21.17 9.84
N ASN A 103 1.24 -20.97 11.16
CA ASN A 103 0.15 -20.19 11.74
C ASN A 103 0.27 -18.69 11.36
N ALA A 104 1.49 -18.15 11.37
CA ALA A 104 1.77 -16.78 10.93
C ALA A 104 1.38 -16.57 9.45
N LEU A 105 1.81 -17.48 8.55
CA LEU A 105 1.47 -17.44 7.13
C LEU A 105 -0.04 -17.51 6.89
N LYS A 106 -0.75 -18.40 7.62
CA LYS A 106 -2.22 -18.50 7.55
C LYS A 106 -2.93 -17.21 7.95
N ARG A 107 -2.30 -16.39 8.78
CA ARG A 107 -2.85 -15.12 9.30
C ARG A 107 -2.38 -13.91 8.50
N GLY A 108 -1.73 -14.11 7.36
CA GLY A 108 -1.31 -13.02 6.47
C GLY A 108 0.09 -12.48 6.73
N ALA A 109 0.92 -13.22 7.49
CA ALA A 109 2.37 -12.99 7.41
C ALA A 109 2.81 -13.34 5.98
N VAL A 110 3.72 -12.54 5.43
CA VAL A 110 4.10 -12.76 4.03
C VAL A 110 5.27 -13.72 3.92
N ASP A 111 6.16 -13.76 4.91
CA ASP A 111 7.27 -14.71 4.91
C ASP A 111 7.92 -14.86 6.30
N PHE A 112 8.81 -15.85 6.41
CA PHE A 112 9.59 -16.12 7.62
C PHE A 112 11.08 -16.33 7.30
N ILE A 113 11.96 -16.02 8.24
CA ILE A 113 13.41 -16.19 8.17
C ILE A 113 13.91 -16.82 9.48
N GLU A 114 14.68 -17.90 9.38
CA GLU A 114 15.24 -18.60 10.54
C GLU A 114 16.64 -18.05 10.90
N LYS A 115 16.90 -17.81 12.19
CA LYS A 115 18.23 -17.48 12.74
C LYS A 115 19.08 -18.78 12.82
N PRO A 116 20.35 -18.79 12.35
CA PRO A 116 21.05 -17.69 11.69
C PRO A 116 20.63 -17.55 10.22
N PHE A 117 20.37 -16.32 9.79
CA PHE A 117 19.86 -16.04 8.45
C PHE A 117 20.94 -15.57 7.48
N GLU A 118 20.76 -15.90 6.20
CA GLU A 118 21.59 -15.37 5.13
C GLU A 118 21.20 -13.91 4.85
N GLN A 119 22.16 -13.00 4.95
CA GLN A 119 21.95 -11.56 4.71
C GLN A 119 21.34 -11.26 3.33
N ALA A 120 21.75 -12.02 2.30
CA ALA A 120 21.23 -11.89 0.95
C ALA A 120 19.74 -12.28 0.86
N ALA A 121 19.31 -13.33 1.57
CA ALA A 121 17.93 -13.77 1.59
C ALA A 121 17.01 -12.72 2.25
N LEU A 122 17.43 -12.15 3.38
CA LEU A 122 16.69 -11.07 4.05
C LEU A 122 16.57 -9.84 3.13
N LYS A 123 17.65 -9.43 2.47
CA LYS A 123 17.65 -8.27 1.56
C LYS A 123 16.68 -8.47 0.39
N GLN A 124 16.74 -9.63 -0.27
CA GLN A 124 15.85 -9.94 -1.40
C GLN A 124 14.38 -9.93 -0.95
N LEU A 125 14.11 -10.48 0.23
CA LEU A 125 12.78 -10.49 0.79
C LEU A 125 12.27 -9.08 1.10
N VAL A 126 13.06 -8.27 1.81
CA VAL A 126 12.71 -6.87 2.11
C VAL A 126 12.46 -6.07 0.84
N GLU A 127 13.31 -6.22 -0.19
CA GLU A 127 13.15 -5.53 -1.47
C GLU A 127 11.83 -5.92 -2.15
N ARG A 128 11.54 -7.22 -2.25
CA ARG A 128 10.29 -7.73 -2.81
C ARG A 128 9.10 -7.17 -2.05
N MET A 129 9.13 -7.22 -0.73
CA MET A 129 8.03 -6.79 0.14
C MET A 129 7.78 -5.28 0.06
N LEU A 130 8.83 -4.47 -0.01
CA LEU A 130 8.71 -3.02 -0.19
C LEU A 130 8.15 -2.67 -1.57
N ARG A 131 8.58 -3.37 -2.62
CA ARG A 131 8.05 -3.19 -3.98
C ARG A 131 6.55 -3.46 -4.02
N GLU A 132 6.12 -4.60 -3.48
CA GLU A 132 4.70 -4.94 -3.41
C GLU A 132 3.90 -3.95 -2.55
N ALA A 133 4.47 -3.47 -1.43
CA ALA A 133 3.82 -2.46 -0.58
C ALA A 133 3.66 -1.12 -1.30
N ARG A 134 4.67 -0.69 -2.07
CA ARG A 134 4.62 0.52 -2.92
C ARG A 134 3.53 0.39 -3.98
N GLU A 135 3.48 -0.74 -4.69
CA GLU A 135 2.47 -0.99 -5.71
C GLU A 135 1.05 -0.96 -5.12
N ARG A 136 0.82 -1.60 -3.97
CA ARG A 136 -0.47 -1.55 -3.26
C ARG A 136 -0.84 -0.14 -2.83
N HIS A 137 0.11 0.63 -2.30
CA HIS A 137 -0.11 2.01 -1.89
C HIS A 137 -0.49 2.90 -3.08
N MET A 138 0.27 2.82 -4.17
CA MET A 138 0.00 3.56 -5.42
C MET A 138 -1.38 3.20 -5.98
N GLU A 139 -1.75 1.92 -5.98
CA GLU A 139 -3.07 1.48 -6.43
C GLU A 139 -4.20 2.05 -5.57
N LYS A 140 -4.02 2.08 -4.25
CA LYS A 140 -4.96 2.66 -3.29
C LYS A 140 -5.11 4.17 -3.45
N GLU A 141 -4.01 4.89 -3.65
CA GLU A 141 -4.03 6.33 -3.94
C GLU A 141 -4.73 6.63 -5.26
N ARG A 142 -4.36 5.89 -6.33
CA ARG A 142 -4.99 6.00 -7.65
C ARG A 142 -6.50 5.77 -7.56
N ARG A 143 -6.91 4.73 -6.86
CA ARG A 143 -8.31 4.43 -6.62
C ARG A 143 -9.02 5.53 -5.84
N SER A 144 -8.42 6.02 -4.76
CA SER A 144 -9.01 7.09 -3.94
C SER A 144 -9.18 8.39 -4.75
N LEU A 145 -8.20 8.71 -5.59
CA LEU A 145 -8.28 9.83 -6.53
C LEU A 145 -9.42 9.63 -7.53
N ASN A 146 -9.52 8.45 -8.14
CA ASN A 146 -10.59 8.14 -9.09
C ASN A 146 -11.98 8.22 -8.44
N GLU A 147 -12.14 7.69 -7.22
CA GLU A 147 -13.38 7.79 -6.44
C GLU A 147 -13.74 9.26 -6.18
N ALA A 148 -12.76 10.10 -5.85
CA ALA A 148 -12.96 11.54 -5.66
C ALA A 148 -13.33 12.29 -6.95
N LEU A 149 -12.79 11.90 -8.11
CA LEU A 149 -13.17 12.46 -9.41
C LEU A 149 -14.61 12.09 -9.77
N LEU A 150 -14.99 10.83 -9.59
CA LEU A 150 -16.35 10.35 -9.86
C LEU A 150 -17.39 10.99 -8.92
N ALA A 151 -17.02 11.32 -7.69
CA ALA A 151 -17.88 12.03 -6.75
C ALA A 151 -18.24 13.47 -7.21
N LYS A 152 -17.48 14.06 -8.15
CA LYS A 152 -17.79 15.39 -8.72
C LYS A 152 -18.89 15.35 -9.79
N LEU A 153 -19.28 14.15 -10.24
CA LEU A 153 -20.31 14.00 -11.25
C LEU A 153 -21.69 14.30 -10.67
N THR A 154 -22.49 15.05 -11.41
CA THR A 154 -23.89 15.28 -11.08
C THR A 154 -24.69 13.99 -11.25
N PRO A 155 -25.88 13.87 -10.62
CA PRO A 155 -26.74 12.69 -10.80
C PRO A 155 -27.05 12.40 -12.28
N ARG A 156 -27.19 13.44 -13.11
CA ARG A 156 -27.46 13.27 -14.54
C ARG A 156 -26.25 12.76 -15.31
N GLU A 157 -25.05 13.22 -14.96
CA GLU A 157 -23.80 12.72 -15.52
C GLU A 157 -23.53 11.27 -15.11
N GLN A 158 -23.84 10.89 -13.87
CA GLN A 158 -23.74 9.49 -13.41
C GLN A 158 -24.63 8.55 -14.23
N GLN A 159 -25.88 8.95 -14.50
CA GLN A 159 -26.79 8.17 -15.35
C GLN A 159 -26.28 8.01 -16.79
N VAL A 160 -25.64 9.06 -17.34
CA VAL A 160 -24.99 9.00 -18.66
C VAL A 160 -23.78 8.07 -18.59
N LEU A 161 -22.92 8.22 -17.59
CA LEU A 161 -21.72 7.40 -17.37
C LEU A 161 -22.05 5.90 -17.28
N GLU A 162 -23.07 5.53 -16.52
CA GLU A 162 -23.55 4.13 -16.39
C GLU A 162 -23.83 3.51 -17.76
N ARG A 163 -24.50 4.24 -18.65
CA ARG A 163 -24.81 3.74 -20.00
C ARG A 163 -23.58 3.67 -20.90
N ILE A 164 -22.62 4.57 -20.72
CA ILE A 164 -21.32 4.50 -21.42
C ILE A 164 -20.59 3.22 -21.02
N ILE A 165 -20.58 2.89 -19.73
CA ILE A 165 -19.95 1.66 -19.21
C ILE A 165 -20.60 0.41 -19.82
N HIS A 166 -21.91 0.43 -20.03
CA HIS A 166 -22.64 -0.63 -20.73
C HIS A 166 -22.47 -0.62 -22.26
N GLY A 167 -21.59 0.22 -22.81
CA GLY A 167 -21.31 0.28 -24.25
C GLY A 167 -22.44 0.89 -25.10
N ARG A 168 -23.38 1.63 -24.49
CA ARG A 168 -24.49 2.26 -25.23
C ARG A 168 -23.98 3.38 -26.13
N LEU A 169 -24.55 3.48 -27.33
CA LEU A 169 -24.29 4.57 -28.28
C LEU A 169 -25.02 5.86 -27.85
N ASN A 170 -24.52 7.03 -28.26
CA ASN A 170 -25.11 8.33 -27.88
C ASN A 170 -26.63 8.41 -28.16
N LYS A 171 -27.09 7.85 -29.28
CA LYS A 171 -28.53 7.77 -29.62
C LYS A 171 -29.31 6.92 -28.62
N GLN A 172 -28.79 5.75 -28.25
CA GLN A 172 -29.43 4.87 -27.28
C GLN A 172 -29.48 5.50 -25.89
N ILE A 173 -28.41 6.18 -25.48
CA ILE A 173 -28.37 6.92 -24.20
C ILE A 173 -29.43 8.03 -24.18
N ALA A 174 -29.57 8.75 -25.30
CA ALA A 174 -30.57 9.80 -25.47
C ALA A 174 -32.00 9.25 -25.30
N ASP A 175 -32.28 8.12 -25.97
CA ASP A 175 -33.56 7.42 -25.89
C ASP A 175 -33.82 6.89 -24.46
N ASP A 176 -32.84 6.23 -23.83
CA ASP A 176 -32.94 5.66 -22.48
C ASP A 176 -33.17 6.71 -21.38
N LEU A 177 -32.72 7.95 -21.61
CA LEU A 177 -32.80 9.05 -20.64
C LEU A 177 -33.85 10.10 -20.97
N GLY A 178 -34.50 10.02 -22.13
CA GLY A 178 -35.46 11.01 -22.60
C GLY A 178 -34.85 12.40 -22.82
N ILE A 179 -33.63 12.49 -23.34
CA ILE A 179 -32.93 13.76 -23.65
C ILE A 179 -32.45 13.78 -25.09
N SER A 180 -32.03 14.95 -25.58
CA SER A 180 -31.47 15.07 -26.93
C SER A 180 -30.07 14.46 -27.03
N ILE A 181 -29.67 13.99 -28.21
CA ILE A 181 -28.31 13.51 -28.48
C ILE A 181 -27.27 14.60 -28.16
N LYS A 182 -27.55 15.86 -28.50
CA LYS A 182 -26.69 17.01 -28.17
C LYS A 182 -26.48 17.16 -26.65
N THR A 183 -27.53 16.89 -25.85
CA THR A 183 -27.45 16.91 -24.40
C THR A 183 -26.59 15.77 -23.86
N VAL A 184 -26.66 14.57 -24.46
CA VAL A 184 -25.77 13.45 -24.13
C VAL A 184 -24.32 13.82 -24.43
N GLU A 185 -24.04 14.41 -25.59
CA GLU A 185 -22.69 14.85 -25.97
C GLU A 185 -22.13 15.89 -24.99
N ALA A 186 -22.95 16.86 -24.55
CA ALA A 186 -22.57 17.83 -23.54
C ALA A 186 -22.25 17.17 -22.17
N HIS A 187 -23.09 16.23 -21.72
CA HIS A 187 -22.80 15.46 -20.50
C HIS A 187 -21.53 14.62 -20.64
N ARG A 188 -21.30 13.97 -21.79
CA ARG A 188 -20.06 13.23 -22.06
C ARG A 188 -18.83 14.14 -21.98
N ALA A 189 -18.88 15.29 -22.62
CA ALA A 189 -17.80 16.27 -22.56
C ALA A 189 -17.51 16.70 -21.11
N SER A 190 -18.55 16.98 -20.33
CA SER A 190 -18.38 17.35 -18.91
C SER A 190 -17.86 16.20 -18.05
N ILE A 191 -18.30 14.95 -18.29
CA ILE A 191 -17.78 13.77 -17.59
C ILE A 191 -16.28 13.63 -17.89
N MET A 192 -15.89 13.68 -19.16
CA MET A 192 -14.51 13.52 -19.61
C MET A 192 -13.60 14.60 -18.99
N ASP A 193 -14.06 15.84 -18.93
CA ASP A 193 -13.35 16.94 -18.27
C ASP A 193 -13.22 16.70 -16.76
N LYS A 194 -14.32 16.37 -16.06
CA LYS A 194 -14.32 16.12 -14.60
C LYS A 194 -13.51 14.91 -14.18
N THR A 195 -13.40 13.88 -15.02
CA THR A 195 -12.59 12.68 -14.77
C THR A 195 -11.20 12.75 -15.41
N ASN A 196 -10.83 13.89 -15.99
CA ASN A 196 -9.56 14.10 -16.70
C ASN A 196 -9.25 12.98 -17.71
N SER A 197 -10.28 12.54 -18.44
CA SER A 197 -10.21 11.42 -19.38
C SER A 197 -10.20 11.95 -20.81
N GLY A 198 -9.19 11.59 -21.60
CA GLY A 198 -9.08 12.00 -23.01
C GLY A 198 -9.86 11.09 -23.97
N THR A 199 -10.02 9.82 -23.60
CA THR A 199 -10.75 8.82 -24.38
C THR A 199 -11.75 8.03 -23.52
N VAL A 200 -12.69 7.33 -24.17
CA VAL A 200 -13.59 6.40 -23.46
C VAL A 200 -12.80 5.29 -22.77
N ALA A 201 -11.68 4.85 -23.34
CA ALA A 201 -10.81 3.86 -22.70
C ALA A 201 -10.20 4.40 -21.39
N ASP A 202 -9.79 5.68 -21.35
CA ASP A 202 -9.29 6.31 -20.13
C ASP A 202 -10.38 6.39 -19.07
N LEU A 203 -11.59 6.79 -19.47
CA LEU A 203 -12.76 6.81 -18.58
C LEU A 203 -13.06 5.41 -18.01
N MET A 204 -12.95 4.36 -18.83
CA MET A 204 -13.12 2.98 -18.36
C MET A 204 -12.05 2.60 -17.33
N ARG A 205 -10.78 3.00 -17.51
CA ARG A 205 -9.73 2.75 -16.50
C ARG A 205 -10.00 3.46 -15.18
N VAL A 206 -10.54 4.69 -15.25
CA VAL A 206 -10.95 5.45 -14.05
C VAL A 206 -12.04 4.69 -13.31
N VAL A 207 -13.11 4.26 -14.01
CA VAL A 207 -14.25 3.58 -13.39
C VAL A 207 -13.90 2.18 -12.89
N MET A 208 -13.23 1.36 -13.69
CA MET A 208 -12.88 -0.03 -13.32
C MET A 208 -11.96 -0.11 -12.10
N GLY A 209 -11.17 0.93 -11.83
CA GLY A 209 -10.35 1.03 -10.62
C GLY A 209 -11.12 1.41 -9.36
N THR A 210 -12.43 1.63 -9.43
CA THR A 210 -13.26 2.08 -8.30
C THR A 210 -14.37 1.10 -7.97
N LYS A 211 -14.93 1.24 -6.76
CA LYS A 211 -16.05 0.41 -6.27
C LYS A 211 -17.39 0.60 -7.02
N LEU A 212 -17.45 1.47 -8.04
CA LEU A 212 -18.69 1.79 -8.76
C LEU A 212 -19.32 0.59 -9.52
N LEU A 213 -18.64 -0.56 -9.58
CA LEU A 213 -19.06 -1.77 -10.30
C LEU A 213 -19.37 -2.99 -9.40
N HIS A 214 -19.40 -2.84 -8.07
CA HIS A 214 -19.72 -3.92 -7.13
C HIS A 214 -20.83 -3.54 -6.15
#